data_AF-A0A0U4Z8F0-F1
#
_entry.id   AF-A0A0U4Z8F0-F1
#
_cell.length_a   1.000
_cell.length_b   1.000
_cell.length_c   1.000
_cell.angle_alpha   90.00
_cell.angle_beta   90.00
_cell.angle_gamma   90.00
#
_symmetry.space_group_name_H-M   'P 1'
#
loop_
_entity.id
_entity.type
_entity.pdbx_description
1 polymer ?
#
loop_
_entity_poly.entity_id
_entity_poly.type
_entity_poly.pdbx_seq_one_letter_code
_entity_poly.pdbx_strand_id
1 'polypeptide(L)'
;MTRVTVAHAFLNRWRWYLCGAGAACTLLWSLYFLSTMQHTPRVVPRPHGFGFDANNTNTPPASIPETHSQQPGLIPSGPDAAANSTLGFEAILALSPFPSWRTTGLQAAAHYTGLDIRIPPQPPIHPEMIDAFAALGPAEARHPNHGSALAWVAHLDLIKHVVQSNYETALILEDDVDWDISIREEMVAIAEAVRQLTHTRKEESAPYGSDWDVLWVGLCAETWDKSFDTVYVDDETACPASKYGGLAKAPMERLGGGRPQRVVFHSGAPICTFAYGLTREGAKKVLLDVGAGKDEAFDIALMNGCRERNLTCISVLPELFRHYKPSPNLTGSLVNSGSDRKVVEVETEMGFTENIVQSARCHALWGKPCMEPPKVEEPPKEEGKHSVEE
;
A
#
# COMPACT_ATOMS: atom_id res chain seq x y z
N MET A 1 -42.13 -11.93 -58.18
CA MET A 1 -41.81 -13.16 -57.39
C MET A 1 -42.78 -13.24 -56.24
N THR A 2 -43.54 -14.32 -56.18
CA THR A 2 -44.68 -14.53 -55.26
C THR A 2 -44.22 -14.83 -53.83
N ARG A 3 -45.04 -14.46 -52.83
CA ARG A 3 -44.77 -14.58 -51.37
C ARG A 3 -44.34 -15.98 -50.88
N VAL A 4 -44.42 -17.01 -51.71
CA VAL A 4 -44.05 -18.40 -51.41
C VAL A 4 -42.54 -18.63 -51.42
N THR A 5 -41.75 -17.86 -52.20
CA THR A 5 -40.29 -18.04 -52.26
C THR A 5 -39.53 -17.48 -51.05
N VAL A 6 -40.11 -16.54 -50.31
CA VAL A 6 -39.47 -15.95 -49.11
C VAL A 6 -39.58 -16.87 -47.89
N ALA A 7 -40.70 -17.60 -47.74
CA ALA A 7 -40.90 -18.52 -46.61
C ALA A 7 -39.95 -19.73 -46.65
N HIS A 8 -39.65 -20.26 -47.84
CA HIS A 8 -38.70 -21.37 -47.99
C HIS A 8 -37.25 -20.98 -47.69
N ALA A 9 -36.86 -19.73 -47.94
CA ALA A 9 -35.51 -19.24 -47.62
C ALA A 9 -35.28 -19.07 -46.11
N PHE A 10 -36.30 -18.70 -45.34
CA PHE A 10 -36.22 -18.56 -43.88
C PHE A 10 -36.15 -19.91 -43.15
N LEU A 11 -36.90 -20.93 -43.59
CA LEU A 11 -36.85 -22.26 -42.97
C LEU A 11 -35.53 -22.99 -43.20
N ASN A 12 -34.88 -22.80 -44.36
CA ASN A 12 -33.56 -23.41 -44.60
C ASN A 12 -32.43 -22.73 -43.81
N ARG A 13 -32.55 -21.44 -43.48
CA ARG A 13 -31.53 -20.72 -42.71
C ARG A 13 -31.50 -21.14 -41.24
N TRP A 14 -32.65 -21.47 -40.64
CA TRP A 14 -32.75 -21.89 -39.24
C TRP A 14 -32.27 -23.33 -38.96
N ARG A 15 -32.30 -24.23 -39.95
CA ARG A 15 -31.78 -25.60 -39.79
C ARG A 15 -30.28 -25.64 -39.52
N TRP A 16 -29.51 -24.68 -40.06
CA TRP A 16 -28.07 -24.59 -39.83
C TRP A 16 -27.70 -24.04 -38.45
N TYR A 17 -28.50 -23.11 -37.90
CA TYR A 17 -28.27 -22.57 -36.55
C TYR A 17 -28.54 -23.58 -35.43
N LEU A 18 -29.57 -24.42 -35.57
CA LEU A 18 -29.88 -25.47 -34.59
C LEU A 18 -28.84 -26.61 -34.58
N CYS A 19 -28.29 -26.97 -35.75
CA CYS A 19 -27.20 -27.95 -35.81
C CYS A 19 -25.85 -27.39 -35.31
N GLY A 20 -25.57 -26.11 -35.55
CA GLY A 20 -24.34 -25.45 -35.09
C GLY A 20 -24.28 -25.24 -33.56
N ALA A 21 -25.42 -24.90 -32.93
CA ALA A 21 -25.50 -24.71 -31.49
C ALA A 21 -25.29 -26.01 -30.71
N GLY A 22 -25.84 -27.13 -31.21
CA GLY A 22 -25.66 -28.45 -30.59
C GLY A 22 -24.20 -28.90 -30.56
N ALA A 23 -23.47 -28.72 -31.67
CA ALA A 23 -22.07 -29.10 -31.78
C ALA A 23 -21.17 -28.27 -30.83
N ALA A 24 -21.43 -26.96 -30.71
CA ALA A 24 -20.67 -26.07 -29.82
C ALA A 24 -20.88 -26.43 -28.33
N CYS A 25 -22.11 -26.76 -27.92
CA CYS A 25 -22.38 -27.20 -26.56
C CYS A 25 -21.69 -28.54 -26.23
N THR A 26 -21.65 -29.50 -27.16
CA THR A 26 -20.96 -30.78 -26.92
C THR A 26 -19.44 -30.65 -26.82
N LEU A 27 -18.84 -29.69 -27.53
CA LEU A 27 -17.41 -29.39 -27.47
C LEU A 27 -17.03 -28.69 -26.16
N LEU A 28 -17.83 -27.73 -25.71
CA LEU A 28 -17.62 -27.06 -24.42
C LEU A 28 -17.80 -28.02 -23.24
N TRP A 29 -18.76 -28.93 -23.32
CA TRP A 29 -18.99 -29.92 -22.26
C TRP A 29 -17.89 -30.99 -22.20
N SER A 30 -17.38 -31.42 -23.35
CA SER A 30 -16.26 -32.39 -23.39
C SER A 30 -14.92 -31.75 -22.98
N LEU A 31 -14.66 -30.48 -23.32
CA LEU A 31 -13.50 -29.73 -22.81
C LEU A 31 -13.56 -29.52 -21.28
N TYR A 32 -14.75 -29.23 -20.74
CA TYR A 32 -14.95 -29.14 -19.29
C TYR A 32 -14.68 -30.49 -18.59
N PHE A 33 -15.19 -31.60 -19.14
CA PHE A 33 -14.95 -32.94 -18.61
C PHE A 33 -13.46 -33.34 -18.65
N LEU A 34 -12.75 -33.03 -19.73
CA LEU A 34 -11.31 -33.26 -19.87
C LEU A 34 -10.49 -32.44 -18.86
N SER A 35 -10.89 -31.18 -18.58
CA SER A 35 -10.26 -30.35 -17.55
C SER A 35 -10.45 -30.93 -16.15
N THR A 36 -11.64 -31.45 -15.83
CA THR A 36 -11.90 -32.06 -14.51
C THR A 36 -11.16 -33.38 -14.28
N MET A 37 -10.84 -34.14 -15.34
CA MET A 37 -10.08 -35.40 -15.24
C MET A 37 -8.57 -35.19 -15.02
N GLN A 38 -8.03 -33.98 -15.26
CA GLN A 38 -6.61 -33.66 -15.03
C GLN A 38 -6.32 -33.21 -13.59
N HIS A 39 -7.33 -32.98 -12.77
CA HIS A 39 -7.21 -32.58 -11.36
C HIS A 39 -7.59 -33.69 -10.37
N THR A 40 -7.03 -34.89 -10.55
CA THR A 40 -6.90 -35.84 -9.43
C THR A 40 -5.50 -35.68 -8.82
N PRO A 41 -5.36 -35.16 -7.58
CA PRO A 41 -4.06 -35.10 -6.93
C PRO A 41 -3.54 -36.52 -6.68
N ARG A 42 -2.43 -36.88 -7.33
CA ARG A 42 -1.65 -38.08 -7.00
C ARG A 42 -1.11 -37.92 -5.58
N VAL A 43 -1.68 -38.66 -4.64
CA VAL A 43 -1.10 -38.87 -3.31
C VAL A 43 0.19 -39.67 -3.48
N VAL A 44 1.33 -39.03 -3.26
CA VAL A 44 2.65 -39.70 -3.20
C VAL A 44 2.85 -40.17 -1.75
N PRO A 45 2.99 -41.48 -1.48
CA PRO A 45 3.31 -41.98 -0.15
C PRO A 45 4.74 -41.59 0.22
N ARG A 46 4.94 -40.95 1.38
CA ARG A 46 6.27 -40.77 1.98
C ARG A 46 6.81 -42.15 2.42
N PRO A 47 8.07 -42.50 2.11
CA PRO A 47 8.67 -43.70 2.68
C PRO A 47 9.01 -43.48 4.16
N HIS A 48 8.59 -44.46 4.96
CA HIS A 48 9.00 -44.63 6.35
C HIS A 48 10.47 -45.05 6.46
N GLY A 49 11.12 -44.54 7.50
CA GLY A 49 12.12 -45.29 8.27
C GLY A 49 13.57 -44.87 8.07
N PHE A 50 14.17 -44.33 9.12
CA PHE A 50 15.33 -44.98 9.76
C PHE A 50 15.28 -44.67 11.26
N GLY A 51 14.87 -45.69 12.03
CA GLY A 51 15.19 -45.78 13.44
C GLY A 51 16.61 -46.30 13.59
N PHE A 52 17.32 -45.79 14.59
CA PHE A 52 18.47 -46.45 15.16
C PHE A 52 18.23 -46.58 16.66
N ASP A 53 18.20 -47.84 17.09
CA ASP A 53 18.03 -48.27 18.46
C ASP A 53 19.24 -47.96 19.33
N ALA A 54 18.93 -47.89 20.62
CA ALA A 54 19.78 -47.61 21.76
C ALA A 54 21.09 -48.40 21.82
N ASN A 55 22.12 -47.78 22.40
CA ASN A 55 23.02 -48.54 23.26
C ASN A 55 23.34 -47.81 24.57
N ASN A 56 23.10 -48.59 25.61
CA ASN A 56 23.22 -48.44 27.04
C ASN A 56 24.65 -48.16 27.52
N THR A 57 24.86 -47.12 28.34
CA THR A 57 25.94 -47.09 29.35
C THR A 57 25.49 -46.32 30.59
N ASN A 58 25.40 -47.05 31.71
CA ASN A 58 25.21 -46.56 33.07
C ASN A 58 26.49 -45.92 33.62
N THR A 59 26.45 -44.63 33.97
CA THR A 59 27.30 -44.03 35.01
C THR A 59 26.72 -42.67 35.47
N PRO A 60 26.46 -42.44 36.77
CA PRO A 60 26.12 -41.11 37.32
C PRO A 60 27.42 -40.35 37.67
N PRO A 61 27.52 -39.01 37.54
CA PRO A 61 27.07 -38.14 38.65
C PRO A 61 26.77 -36.65 38.31
N ALA A 62 26.42 -35.91 39.39
CA ALA A 62 26.48 -34.46 39.62
C ALA A 62 25.20 -33.65 39.34
N SER A 63 24.61 -33.19 40.45
CA SER A 63 23.56 -32.18 40.55
C SER A 63 23.97 -30.86 39.89
N ILE A 64 23.28 -30.51 38.81
CA ILE A 64 23.35 -29.20 38.15
C ILE A 64 22.29 -28.29 38.81
N PRO A 65 22.59 -27.02 39.14
CA PRO A 65 21.62 -26.11 39.74
C PRO A 65 20.48 -25.82 38.77
N GLU A 66 19.26 -25.71 39.27
CA GLU A 66 18.07 -25.29 38.50
C GLU A 66 18.32 -23.93 37.83
N THR A 67 18.69 -23.94 36.56
CA THR A 67 18.51 -22.79 35.68
C THR A 67 17.05 -22.74 35.31
N HIS A 68 16.36 -21.69 35.77
CA HIS A 68 15.03 -21.32 35.33
C HIS A 68 14.89 -21.51 33.81
N SER A 69 14.12 -22.52 33.42
CA SER A 69 13.66 -22.72 32.06
C SER A 69 12.80 -21.51 31.68
N GLN A 70 13.39 -20.55 30.96
CA GLN A 70 12.61 -19.59 30.19
C GLN A 70 11.75 -20.39 29.22
N GLN A 71 10.43 -20.20 29.30
CA GLN A 71 9.51 -20.68 28.28
C GLN A 71 9.99 -20.18 26.91
N PRO A 72 9.91 -20.99 25.84
CA PRO A 72 10.12 -20.49 24.49
C PRO A 72 9.17 -19.31 24.29
N GLY A 73 9.72 -18.13 23.96
CA GLY A 73 8.94 -16.92 23.79
C GLY A 73 7.76 -17.18 22.84
N LEU A 74 6.55 -16.87 23.28
CA LEU A 74 5.36 -16.90 22.44
C LEU A 74 5.66 -16.05 21.18
N ILE A 75 5.57 -16.66 20.00
CA ILE A 75 5.66 -15.92 18.74
C ILE A 75 4.46 -14.95 18.75
N PRO A 76 4.69 -13.62 18.62
CA PRO A 76 3.60 -12.65 18.56
C PRO A 76 2.58 -13.04 17.48
N SER A 77 1.30 -12.89 17.77
CA SER A 77 0.20 -13.25 16.86
C SER A 77 -0.95 -12.26 16.99
N GLY A 78 -1.81 -12.16 15.96
CA GLY A 78 -2.84 -11.13 15.96
C GLY A 78 -2.22 -9.73 15.96
N PRO A 79 -2.87 -8.72 16.59
CA PRO A 79 -2.40 -7.34 16.59
C PRO A 79 -0.95 -7.17 17.06
N ASP A 80 -0.52 -7.90 18.09
CA ASP A 80 0.83 -7.76 18.67
C ASP A 80 1.96 -8.06 17.66
N ALA A 81 1.68 -8.86 16.63
CA ALA A 81 2.66 -9.13 15.57
C ALA A 81 2.93 -7.90 14.68
N ALA A 82 2.06 -6.88 14.69
CA ALA A 82 2.31 -5.60 14.05
C ALA A 82 3.43 -4.79 14.72
N ALA A 83 3.87 -5.18 15.92
CA ALA A 83 5.05 -4.59 16.53
C ALA A 83 6.36 -5.14 15.94
N ASN A 84 6.38 -6.14 15.06
CA ASN A 84 7.66 -6.70 14.58
C ASN A 84 8.42 -5.72 13.64
N SER A 85 9.60 -6.11 13.15
CA SER A 85 10.41 -5.27 12.25
C SER A 85 9.77 -5.05 10.87
N THR A 86 8.73 -5.80 10.50
CA THR A 86 8.00 -5.65 9.24
C THR A 86 6.60 -5.11 9.45
N LEU A 87 6.31 -4.56 10.63
CA LEU A 87 5.00 -4.04 11.02
C LEU A 87 3.86 -5.05 10.80
N GLY A 88 4.11 -6.34 11.00
CA GLY A 88 3.12 -7.41 10.80
C GLY A 88 2.86 -7.82 9.35
N PHE A 89 3.50 -7.17 8.38
CA PHE A 89 3.51 -7.60 6.97
C PHE A 89 4.58 -8.66 6.73
N GLU A 90 4.50 -9.44 5.64
CA GLU A 90 5.60 -10.35 5.28
C GLU A 90 6.82 -9.62 4.72
N ALA A 91 6.62 -8.44 4.14
CA ALA A 91 7.69 -7.57 3.66
C ALA A 91 7.26 -6.10 3.67
N ILE A 92 8.23 -5.21 3.93
CA ILE A 92 8.14 -3.79 3.62
C ILE A 92 9.01 -3.53 2.38
N LEU A 93 8.41 -2.99 1.32
CA LEU A 93 9.03 -2.76 0.02
C LEU A 93 9.00 -1.27 -0.32
N ALA A 94 10.17 -0.66 -0.47
CA ALA A 94 10.28 0.74 -0.85
C ALA A 94 10.52 0.90 -2.36
N LEU A 95 9.78 1.83 -2.96
CA LEU A 95 9.86 2.22 -4.36
C LEU A 95 10.98 3.26 -4.53
N SER A 96 12.13 2.84 -5.03
CA SER A 96 13.22 3.75 -5.38
C SER A 96 13.95 3.31 -6.65
N PRO A 97 14.18 4.21 -7.62
CA PRO A 97 14.86 3.87 -8.87
C PRO A 97 16.38 3.74 -8.71
N PHE A 98 16.99 4.40 -7.72
CA PHE A 98 18.42 4.38 -7.47
C PHE A 98 18.76 4.96 -6.09
N PRO A 99 19.93 4.61 -5.52
CA PRO A 99 20.41 5.23 -4.28
C PRO A 99 20.48 6.75 -4.39
N SER A 100 19.90 7.45 -3.42
CA SER A 100 19.88 8.91 -3.31
C SER A 100 19.74 9.35 -1.85
N TRP A 101 19.67 10.66 -1.59
CA TRP A 101 19.35 11.18 -0.25
C TRP A 101 18.04 10.61 0.31
N ARG A 102 17.09 10.23 -0.57
CA ARG A 102 15.81 9.64 -0.17
C ARG A 102 16.01 8.29 0.48
N THR A 103 16.74 7.39 -0.20
CA THR A 103 17.05 6.06 0.32
C THR A 103 17.96 6.12 1.55
N THR A 104 18.90 7.07 1.60
CA THR A 104 19.76 7.25 2.79
C THR A 104 18.94 7.67 4.00
N GLY A 105 18.08 8.69 3.86
CA GLY A 105 17.17 9.12 4.93
C GLY A 105 16.16 8.04 5.33
N LEU A 106 15.64 7.27 4.37
CA LEU A 106 14.75 6.13 4.62
C LEU A 106 15.44 5.05 5.45
N GLN A 107 16.67 4.68 5.07
CA GLN A 107 17.47 3.68 5.79
C GLN A 107 17.87 4.16 7.19
N ALA A 108 18.17 5.46 7.34
CA ALA A 108 18.46 6.05 8.65
C ALA A 108 17.24 5.94 9.59
N ALA A 109 16.04 6.30 9.11
CA ALA A 109 14.79 6.16 9.84
C ALA A 109 14.49 4.69 10.19
N ALA A 110 14.68 3.78 9.23
CA ALA A 110 14.47 2.34 9.42
C ALA A 110 15.40 1.76 10.48
N HIS A 111 16.70 2.11 10.43
CA HIS A 111 17.66 1.69 11.44
C HIS A 111 17.30 2.24 12.83
N TYR A 112 16.89 3.50 12.91
CA TYR A 112 16.53 4.14 14.18
C TYR A 112 15.32 3.50 14.85
N THR A 113 14.34 3.04 14.07
CA THR A 113 13.09 2.44 14.56
C THR A 113 13.06 0.91 14.50
N GLY A 114 14.12 0.27 13.98
CA GLY A 114 14.24 -1.18 13.87
C GLY A 114 13.36 -1.82 12.79
N LEU A 115 13.08 -1.10 11.70
CA LEU A 115 12.31 -1.63 10.57
C LEU A 115 13.21 -2.33 9.53
N ASP A 116 12.75 -3.48 9.01
CA ASP A 116 13.33 -4.19 7.87
C ASP A 116 12.63 -3.71 6.59
N ILE A 117 13.25 -2.74 5.91
CA ILE A 117 12.77 -2.20 4.63
C ILE A 117 13.67 -2.70 3.50
N ARG A 118 13.06 -3.31 2.49
CA ARG A 118 13.75 -3.78 1.28
C ARG A 118 13.50 -2.80 0.15
N ILE A 119 14.54 -2.50 -0.63
CA ILE A 119 14.43 -1.73 -1.88
C ILE A 119 14.75 -2.69 -3.03
N PRO A 120 13.73 -3.33 -3.65
CA PRO A 120 13.95 -4.20 -4.79
C PRO A 120 14.56 -3.43 -5.97
N PRO A 121 15.49 -4.02 -6.75
CA PRO A 121 15.97 -3.42 -7.98
C PRO A 121 14.82 -3.16 -8.95
N GLN A 122 14.73 -1.93 -9.47
CA GLN A 122 13.76 -1.59 -10.50
C GLN A 122 14.38 -1.79 -11.88
N PRO A 123 13.69 -2.49 -12.80
CA PRO A 123 14.20 -2.68 -14.15
C PRO A 123 14.29 -1.33 -14.88
N PRO A 124 15.31 -1.10 -15.72
CA PRO A 124 15.34 0.09 -16.55
C PRO A 124 14.17 0.06 -17.54
N ILE A 125 13.38 1.13 -17.56
CA ILE A 125 12.23 1.26 -18.47
C ILE A 125 12.63 2.20 -19.61
N HIS A 126 12.47 1.75 -20.85
CA HIS A 126 12.74 2.57 -22.01
C HIS A 126 11.74 3.74 -22.08
N PRO A 127 12.15 4.98 -22.38
CA PRO A 127 11.23 6.14 -22.41
C PRO A 127 10.01 5.92 -23.30
N GLU A 128 10.17 5.29 -24.47
CA GLU A 128 9.05 4.98 -25.37
C GLU A 128 7.98 4.06 -24.73
N MET A 129 8.35 3.20 -23.78
CA MET A 129 7.39 2.39 -23.03
C MET A 129 6.55 3.24 -22.09
N ILE A 130 7.16 4.28 -21.50
CA ILE A 130 6.45 5.25 -20.65
C ILE A 130 5.51 6.10 -21.50
N ASP A 131 5.98 6.57 -22.66
CA ASP A 131 5.14 7.32 -23.60
C ASP A 131 3.95 6.49 -24.10
N ALA A 132 4.20 5.21 -24.43
CA ALA A 132 3.14 4.30 -24.84
C ALA A 132 2.15 4.01 -23.70
N PHE A 133 2.64 3.84 -22.47
CA PHE A 133 1.79 3.67 -21.29
C PHE A 133 0.94 4.91 -21.02
N ALA A 134 1.54 6.10 -21.09
CA ALA A 134 0.86 7.37 -20.90
C ALA A 134 -0.20 7.66 -21.97
N ALA A 135 -0.14 7.01 -23.13
CA ALA A 135 -1.09 7.14 -24.22
C ALA A 135 -2.20 6.06 -24.21
N LEU A 136 -2.24 5.17 -23.22
CA LEU A 136 -3.25 4.11 -23.16
C LEU A 136 -4.65 4.66 -22.88
N GLY A 137 -5.63 4.17 -23.64
CA GLY A 137 -7.04 4.57 -23.50
C GLY A 137 -7.52 5.51 -24.62
N PRO A 138 -8.78 5.95 -24.57
CA PRO A 138 -9.33 6.86 -25.57
C PRO A 138 -8.72 8.27 -25.42
N ALA A 139 -8.70 9.05 -26.51
CA ALA A 139 -8.08 10.37 -26.53
C ALA A 139 -8.75 11.37 -25.57
N GLU A 140 -10.03 11.15 -25.26
CA GLU A 140 -10.85 12.00 -24.38
C GLU A 140 -10.66 11.66 -22.89
N ALA A 141 -10.01 10.53 -22.56
CA ALA A 141 -9.70 10.20 -21.18
C ALA A 141 -8.61 11.12 -20.62
N ARG A 142 -8.54 11.21 -19.29
CA ARG A 142 -7.37 11.77 -18.63
C ARG A 142 -6.20 10.80 -18.76
N HIS A 143 -5.02 11.37 -18.98
CA HIS A 143 -3.78 10.64 -19.19
C HIS A 143 -2.72 11.14 -18.22
N PRO A 144 -1.83 10.28 -17.71
CA PRO A 144 -0.76 10.71 -16.85
C PRO A 144 0.29 11.49 -17.64
N ASN A 145 0.87 12.52 -17.01
CA ASN A 145 2.10 13.11 -17.54
C ASN A 145 3.26 12.10 -17.45
N HIS A 146 4.39 12.37 -18.12
CA HIS A 146 5.53 11.45 -18.16
C HIS A 146 6.03 11.03 -16.76
N GLY A 147 6.10 11.96 -15.80
CA GLY A 147 6.53 11.66 -14.43
C GLY A 147 5.53 10.75 -13.70
N SER A 148 4.23 11.05 -13.81
CA SER A 148 3.16 10.22 -13.27
C SER A 148 3.12 8.83 -13.89
N ALA A 149 3.36 8.72 -15.20
CA ALA A 149 3.43 7.44 -15.91
C ALA A 149 4.63 6.60 -15.45
N LEU A 150 5.79 7.23 -15.26
CA LEU A 150 6.97 6.57 -14.72
C LEU A 150 6.73 6.02 -13.31
N ALA A 151 6.17 6.84 -12.42
CA ALA A 151 5.81 6.42 -11.07
C ALA A 151 4.79 5.26 -11.08
N TRP A 152 3.79 5.35 -11.97
CA TRP A 152 2.77 4.32 -12.11
C TRP A 152 3.36 2.97 -12.52
N VAL A 153 4.19 2.94 -13.58
CA VAL A 153 4.83 1.69 -14.01
C VAL A 153 5.71 1.13 -12.90
N ALA A 154 6.44 1.97 -12.17
CA ALA A 154 7.25 1.54 -11.04
C ALA A 154 6.41 0.90 -9.91
N HIS A 155 5.23 1.45 -9.58
CA HIS A 155 4.31 0.83 -8.62
C HIS A 155 3.77 -0.51 -9.15
N LEU A 156 3.39 -0.59 -10.43
CA LEU A 156 2.96 -1.86 -11.04
C LEU A 156 4.03 -2.94 -10.92
N ASP A 157 5.31 -2.60 -11.09
CA ASP A 157 6.40 -3.56 -10.97
C ASP A 157 6.60 -4.05 -9.54
N LEU A 158 6.47 -3.18 -8.53
CA LEU A 158 6.48 -3.60 -7.12
C LEU A 158 5.28 -4.50 -6.78
N ILE A 159 4.08 -4.18 -7.27
CA ILE A 159 2.89 -4.99 -7.01
C ILE A 159 2.98 -6.35 -7.71
N LYS A 160 3.52 -6.40 -8.94
CA LYS A 160 3.86 -7.67 -9.60
C LYS A 160 4.86 -8.47 -8.76
N HIS A 161 5.87 -7.82 -8.20
CA HIS A 161 6.83 -8.47 -7.31
C HIS A 161 6.16 -9.07 -6.07
N VAL A 162 5.19 -8.40 -5.46
CA VAL A 162 4.39 -8.95 -4.34
C VAL A 162 3.74 -10.28 -4.73
N VAL A 163 3.07 -10.31 -5.88
CA VAL A 163 2.38 -11.52 -6.38
C VAL A 163 3.39 -12.62 -6.75
N GLN A 164 4.46 -12.27 -7.46
CA GLN A 164 5.46 -13.22 -7.98
C GLN A 164 6.34 -13.83 -6.87
N SER A 165 6.66 -13.05 -5.83
CA SER A 165 7.41 -13.50 -4.65
C SER A 165 6.56 -14.29 -3.66
N ASN A 166 5.29 -14.47 -3.98
CA ASN A 166 4.32 -15.19 -3.18
C ASN A 166 4.17 -14.62 -1.76
N TYR A 167 4.15 -13.28 -1.62
CA TYR A 167 3.83 -12.65 -0.33
C TYR A 167 2.33 -12.64 -0.07
N GLU A 168 1.90 -12.99 1.14
CA GLU A 168 0.50 -12.85 1.55
C GLU A 168 0.11 -11.41 1.85
N THR A 169 1.02 -10.65 2.47
CA THR A 169 0.85 -9.23 2.70
C THR A 169 2.16 -8.49 2.50
N ALA A 170 2.10 -7.28 1.94
CA ALA A 170 3.26 -6.41 1.80
C ALA A 170 2.86 -4.96 2.04
N LEU A 171 3.72 -4.21 2.71
CA LEU A 171 3.64 -2.76 2.84
C LEU A 171 4.52 -2.12 1.76
N ILE A 172 3.95 -1.30 0.90
CA ILE A 172 4.66 -0.54 -0.13
C ILE A 172 4.87 0.90 0.36
N LEU A 173 6.09 1.41 0.23
CA LEU A 173 6.50 2.76 0.64
C LEU A 173 7.08 3.55 -0.54
N GLU A 174 6.84 4.85 -0.60
CA GLU A 174 7.64 5.78 -1.41
C GLU A 174 9.01 6.04 -0.72
N ASP A 175 10.06 6.37 -1.46
CA ASP A 175 11.42 6.45 -0.91
C ASP A 175 11.71 7.74 -0.11
N ASP A 176 10.87 8.75 -0.23
CA ASP A 176 10.98 9.99 0.54
C ASP A 176 10.10 10.02 1.79
N VAL A 177 9.47 8.90 2.20
CA VAL A 177 8.63 8.86 3.41
C VAL A 177 9.40 8.80 4.72
N ASP A 178 8.69 9.19 5.76
CA ASP A 178 9.11 9.26 7.15
C ASP A 178 7.89 9.02 8.07
N TRP A 179 8.15 8.68 9.32
CA TRP A 179 7.15 8.20 10.30
C TRP A 179 7.57 8.56 11.72
N ASP A 180 6.68 8.34 12.70
CA ASP A 180 6.99 8.62 14.10
C ASP A 180 7.93 7.54 14.70
N ILE A 181 8.81 7.91 15.63
CA ILE A 181 9.70 6.95 16.31
C ILE A 181 8.94 5.80 16.99
N SER A 182 7.66 6.00 17.31
CA SER A 182 6.76 5.02 17.93
C SER A 182 5.97 4.15 16.94
N ILE A 183 6.37 4.11 15.66
CA ILE A 183 5.62 3.40 14.60
C ILE A 183 5.29 1.94 14.91
N ARG A 184 6.13 1.23 15.65
CA ARG A 184 5.89 -0.18 15.99
C ARG A 184 4.74 -0.33 16.97
N GLU A 185 4.66 0.57 17.95
CA GLU A 185 3.55 0.65 18.90
C GLU A 185 2.27 1.17 18.21
N GLU A 186 2.38 2.20 17.39
CA GLU A 186 1.25 2.75 16.62
C GLU A 186 0.60 1.66 15.75
N MET A 187 1.39 0.88 15.03
CA MET A 187 0.87 -0.15 14.13
C MET A 187 0.17 -1.32 14.84
N VAL A 188 0.44 -1.57 16.13
CA VAL A 188 -0.34 -2.53 16.93
C VAL A 188 -1.76 -2.02 17.16
N ALA A 189 -1.90 -0.75 17.55
CA ALA A 189 -3.21 -0.14 17.75
C ALA A 189 -4.01 -0.09 16.44
N ILE A 190 -3.34 0.19 15.31
CA ILE A 190 -3.96 0.14 13.98
C ILE A 190 -4.37 -1.29 13.62
N ALA A 191 -3.55 -2.29 13.90
CA ALA A 191 -3.87 -3.69 13.65
C ALA A 191 -5.15 -4.12 14.41
N GLU A 192 -5.27 -3.73 15.68
CA GLU A 192 -6.48 -3.95 16.47
C GLU A 192 -7.70 -3.23 15.87
N ALA A 193 -7.55 -1.97 15.49
CA ALA A 193 -8.64 -1.18 14.93
C ALA A 193 -9.11 -1.70 13.56
N VAL A 194 -8.20 -2.12 12.68
CA VAL A 194 -8.54 -2.75 11.39
C VAL A 194 -9.32 -4.05 11.61
N ARG A 195 -8.90 -4.88 12.57
CA ARG A 195 -9.61 -6.11 12.92
C ARG A 195 -11.00 -5.85 13.50
N GLN A 196 -11.15 -4.81 14.30
CA GLN A 196 -12.45 -4.38 14.82
C GLN A 196 -13.37 -3.94 13.69
N LEU A 197 -12.88 -3.08 12.80
CA LEU A 197 -13.62 -2.54 11.65
C LEU A 197 -14.10 -3.66 10.72
N THR A 198 -13.22 -4.63 10.41
CA THR A 198 -13.55 -5.76 9.52
C THR A 198 -14.23 -6.93 10.23
N HIS A 199 -14.49 -6.81 11.53
CA HIS A 199 -15.06 -7.88 12.36
C HIS A 199 -14.27 -9.19 12.26
N THR A 200 -12.93 -9.09 12.21
CA THR A 200 -12.02 -10.22 12.10
C THR A 200 -12.22 -11.20 13.25
N ARG A 201 -12.30 -12.50 12.94
CA ARG A 201 -12.48 -13.57 13.93
C ARG A 201 -11.28 -13.67 14.87
N LYS A 202 -11.53 -13.98 16.14
CA LYS A 202 -10.48 -14.06 17.17
C LYS A 202 -9.40 -15.09 16.86
N GLU A 203 -9.75 -16.16 16.17
CA GLU A 203 -8.85 -17.26 15.82
C GLU A 203 -7.92 -16.92 14.64
N GLU A 204 -8.23 -15.86 13.89
CA GLU A 204 -7.40 -15.43 12.78
C GLU A 204 -6.12 -14.78 13.28
N SER A 205 -4.97 -15.34 12.91
CA SER A 205 -3.66 -14.89 13.38
C SER A 205 -3.11 -13.68 12.62
N ALA A 206 -3.68 -13.34 11.45
CA ALA A 206 -3.23 -12.22 10.63
C ALA A 206 -3.33 -10.91 11.42
N PRO A 207 -2.27 -10.08 11.49
CA PRO A 207 -2.25 -8.92 12.38
C PRO A 207 -3.37 -7.92 12.10
N TYR A 208 -3.66 -7.70 10.81
CA TYR A 208 -4.71 -6.78 10.34
C TYR A 208 -6.00 -7.50 9.93
N GLY A 209 -6.12 -8.81 10.19
CA GLY A 209 -7.07 -9.64 9.46
C GLY A 209 -6.76 -9.72 7.97
N SER A 210 -7.64 -10.37 7.21
CA SER A 210 -7.47 -10.62 5.76
C SER A 210 -8.60 -10.07 4.88
N ASP A 211 -9.66 -9.53 5.47
CA ASP A 211 -10.84 -9.01 4.77
C ASP A 211 -10.66 -7.56 4.27
N TRP A 212 -9.53 -7.28 3.63
CA TRP A 212 -9.22 -6.00 2.99
C TRP A 212 -8.29 -6.20 1.78
N ASP A 213 -8.34 -5.28 0.82
CA ASP A 213 -7.50 -5.30 -0.38
C ASP A 213 -6.33 -4.31 -0.27
N VAL A 214 -6.62 -3.08 0.20
CA VAL A 214 -5.64 -2.00 0.36
C VAL A 214 -5.76 -1.38 1.75
N LEU A 215 -4.64 -1.27 2.47
CA LEU A 215 -4.57 -0.61 3.78
C LEU A 215 -3.72 0.67 3.65
N TRP A 216 -4.37 1.82 3.62
CA TRP A 216 -3.76 3.12 3.39
C TRP A 216 -3.30 3.76 4.71
N VAL A 217 -2.00 3.66 4.99
CA VAL A 217 -1.37 4.17 6.23
C VAL A 217 -0.53 5.42 6.01
N GLY A 218 -0.31 5.81 4.75
CA GLY A 218 0.32 7.08 4.38
C GLY A 218 -0.40 7.74 3.20
N LEU A 219 -1.04 8.88 3.46
CA LEU A 219 -1.86 9.64 2.50
C LEU A 219 -1.67 11.14 2.70
N CYS A 220 -2.10 11.93 1.71
CA CYS A 220 -2.13 13.39 1.82
C CYS A 220 -3.54 13.98 1.96
N ALA A 221 -4.55 13.29 1.42
CA ALA A 221 -5.94 13.72 1.42
C ALA A 221 -6.88 12.52 1.58
N GLU A 222 -8.04 12.78 2.19
CA GLU A 222 -9.14 11.83 2.31
C GLU A 222 -10.43 12.61 2.62
N THR A 223 -11.58 12.02 2.29
CA THR A 223 -12.93 12.61 2.40
C THR A 223 -13.64 12.34 3.72
N TRP A 224 -12.97 11.67 4.65
CA TRP A 224 -13.55 11.21 5.92
C TRP A 224 -14.40 12.25 6.63
N ASP A 225 -15.54 11.80 7.15
CA ASP A 225 -16.35 12.49 8.13
C ASP A 225 -16.99 11.49 9.10
N LYS A 226 -17.75 11.98 10.07
CA LYS A 226 -18.35 11.16 11.15
C LYS A 226 -19.43 10.18 10.67
N SER A 227 -19.86 10.26 9.42
CA SER A 227 -20.83 9.32 8.84
C SER A 227 -20.19 8.01 8.36
N PHE A 228 -18.87 7.99 8.20
CA PHE A 228 -18.12 6.78 7.84
C PHE A 228 -18.15 5.76 8.98
N ASP A 229 -18.23 4.48 8.63
CA ASP A 229 -17.97 3.42 9.60
C ASP A 229 -16.51 3.48 10.05
N THR A 230 -16.31 3.77 11.33
CA THR A 230 -15.04 4.27 11.87
C THR A 230 -14.76 3.68 13.24
N VAL A 231 -13.53 3.19 13.43
CA VAL A 231 -12.95 2.88 14.73
C VAL A 231 -12.05 4.04 15.16
N TYR A 232 -12.25 4.54 16.38
CA TYR A 232 -11.45 5.60 16.99
C TYR A 232 -10.36 4.97 17.85
N VAL A 233 -9.14 5.48 17.74
CA VAL A 233 -7.94 5.00 18.42
C VAL A 233 -7.36 6.17 19.21
N ASP A 234 -7.36 6.08 20.54
CA ASP A 234 -6.65 7.04 21.38
C ASP A 234 -5.15 6.89 21.14
N ASP A 235 -4.49 7.97 20.72
CA ASP A 235 -3.10 7.90 20.29
C ASP A 235 -2.36 9.24 20.47
N GLU A 236 -1.55 9.31 21.52
CA GLU A 236 -0.82 10.52 21.94
C GLU A 236 0.27 10.97 20.96
N THR A 237 0.70 10.11 20.02
CA THR A 237 1.67 10.48 18.98
C THR A 237 1.01 11.14 17.78
N ALA A 238 -0.32 11.04 17.65
CA ALA A 238 -1.07 11.59 16.53
C ALA A 238 -0.91 13.11 16.44
N CYS A 239 -0.70 13.63 15.23
CA CYS A 239 -0.67 15.07 15.05
C CYS A 239 -2.02 15.69 15.44
N PRO A 240 -2.06 16.61 16.43
CA PRO A 240 -3.30 17.25 16.81
C PRO A 240 -3.89 18.06 15.65
N ALA A 241 -5.22 18.06 15.53
CA ALA A 241 -5.92 18.79 14.47
C ALA A 241 -5.50 20.28 14.36
N SER A 242 -5.16 20.92 15.49
CA SER A 242 -4.71 22.32 15.54
C SER A 242 -3.32 22.57 14.92
N LYS A 243 -2.52 21.52 14.75
CA LYS A 243 -1.19 21.56 14.13
C LYS A 243 -1.14 20.88 12.77
N TYR A 244 -2.20 20.17 12.40
CA TYR A 244 -2.26 19.40 11.17
C TYR A 244 -2.27 20.31 9.93
N GLY A 245 -1.42 20.00 8.95
CA GLY A 245 -1.29 20.71 7.69
C GLY A 245 -1.61 19.86 6.46
N GLY A 246 -1.92 20.53 5.35
CA GLY A 246 -2.16 19.88 4.05
C GLY A 246 -3.63 19.58 3.76
N LEU A 247 -3.86 18.69 2.78
CA LEU A 247 -5.16 18.52 2.14
C LEU A 247 -6.22 17.82 3.01
N ALA A 248 -5.80 17.03 4.02
CA ALA A 248 -6.71 16.40 4.98
C ALA A 248 -7.04 17.28 6.21
N LYS A 249 -6.73 18.59 6.20
CA LYS A 249 -7.02 19.50 7.33
C LYS A 249 -8.50 19.53 7.71
N ALA A 250 -9.42 19.60 6.75
CA ALA A 250 -10.86 19.65 7.04
C ALA A 250 -11.39 18.35 7.70
N PRO A 251 -11.02 17.12 7.24
CA PRO A 251 -11.24 15.90 7.99
C PRO A 251 -10.70 15.96 9.43
N MET A 252 -9.47 16.46 9.62
CA MET A 252 -8.84 16.55 10.94
C MET A 252 -9.56 17.55 11.87
N GLU A 253 -10.05 18.68 11.36
CA GLU A 253 -10.87 19.61 12.14
C GLU A 253 -12.20 18.98 12.57
N ARG A 254 -12.82 18.15 11.72
CA ARG A 254 -14.04 17.40 12.06
C ARG A 254 -13.81 16.34 13.12
N LEU A 255 -12.65 15.68 13.09
CA LEU A 255 -12.26 14.71 14.11
C LEU A 255 -12.31 15.37 15.48
N GLY A 256 -11.70 16.56 15.59
CA GLY A 256 -11.76 17.39 16.78
C GLY A 256 -11.36 16.63 18.04
N GLY A 257 -11.83 17.12 19.19
CA GLY A 257 -11.53 16.52 20.49
C GLY A 257 -10.21 17.02 21.07
N GLY A 258 -10.21 17.42 22.34
CA GLY A 258 -9.03 17.96 23.01
C GLY A 258 -7.91 16.94 23.27
N ARG A 259 -7.98 15.74 22.69
CA ARG A 259 -7.00 14.65 22.86
C ARG A 259 -6.54 14.14 21.48
N PRO A 260 -5.23 13.86 21.30
CA PRO A 260 -4.72 13.22 20.10
C PRO A 260 -5.35 11.83 19.89
N GLN A 261 -5.84 11.58 18.68
CA GLN A 261 -6.50 10.33 18.30
C GLN A 261 -6.33 10.08 16.80
N ARG A 262 -6.40 8.80 16.42
CA ARG A 262 -6.51 8.33 15.04
C ARG A 262 -7.89 7.73 14.79
N VAL A 263 -8.28 7.70 13.53
CA VAL A 263 -9.49 7.03 13.02
C VAL A 263 -9.10 6.06 11.93
N VAL A 264 -9.67 4.87 12.00
CA VAL A 264 -9.52 3.78 11.02
C VAL A 264 -10.89 3.47 10.44
N PHE A 265 -11.04 3.56 9.14
CA PHE A 265 -12.35 3.52 8.47
C PHE A 265 -12.24 2.99 7.05
N HIS A 266 -13.35 2.53 6.49
CA HIS A 266 -13.42 2.17 5.08
C HIS A 266 -13.22 3.42 4.21
N SER A 267 -12.20 3.39 3.34
CA SER A 267 -11.74 4.57 2.60
C SER A 267 -12.83 5.19 1.73
N GLY A 268 -12.84 6.52 1.62
CA GLY A 268 -13.75 7.24 0.74
C GLY A 268 -13.07 7.63 -0.58
N ALA A 269 -12.01 8.40 -0.48
CA ALA A 269 -11.20 8.88 -1.59
C ALA A 269 -9.77 9.23 -1.13
N PRO A 270 -8.95 8.22 -0.77
CA PRO A 270 -7.59 8.44 -0.32
C PRO A 270 -6.68 8.80 -1.50
N ILE A 271 -5.82 9.81 -1.36
CA ILE A 271 -4.88 10.25 -2.40
C ILE A 271 -3.46 10.35 -1.81
N CYS A 272 -2.45 10.26 -2.68
CA CYS A 272 -1.04 10.03 -2.40
C CYS A 272 -0.75 8.64 -1.86
N THR A 273 0.30 8.00 -2.34
CA THR A 273 0.66 6.61 -2.02
C THR A 273 1.91 6.50 -1.16
N PHE A 274 2.09 7.44 -0.21
CA PHE A 274 3.25 7.46 0.68
C PHE A 274 3.48 6.08 1.30
N ALA A 275 2.42 5.46 1.83
CA ALA A 275 2.47 4.09 2.30
C ALA A 275 1.12 3.38 2.16
N TYR A 276 1.12 2.20 1.55
CA TYR A 276 -0.08 1.35 1.46
C TYR A 276 0.27 -0.12 1.55
N GLY A 277 -0.49 -0.84 2.38
CA GLY A 277 -0.48 -2.29 2.48
C GLY A 277 -1.33 -2.92 1.39
N LEU A 278 -0.94 -4.12 0.95
CA LEU A 278 -1.73 -4.98 0.09
C LEU A 278 -1.80 -6.38 0.69
N THR A 279 -2.98 -6.99 0.63
CA THR A 279 -3.08 -8.46 0.63
C THR A 279 -2.71 -8.98 -0.75
N ARG A 280 -2.32 -10.25 -0.86
CA ARG A 280 -2.03 -10.89 -2.16
C ARG A 280 -3.21 -10.80 -3.13
N GLU A 281 -4.42 -11.05 -2.65
CA GLU A 281 -5.63 -10.93 -3.46
C GLU A 281 -5.90 -9.48 -3.83
N GLY A 282 -5.70 -8.55 -2.89
CA GLY A 282 -5.72 -7.11 -3.16
C GLY A 282 -4.73 -6.71 -4.26
N ALA A 283 -3.49 -7.18 -4.20
CA ALA A 283 -2.46 -6.93 -5.21
C ALA A 283 -2.89 -7.39 -6.61
N LYS A 284 -3.51 -8.58 -6.73
CA LYS A 284 -4.05 -9.06 -8.01
C LYS A 284 -5.19 -8.18 -8.52
N LYS A 285 -6.13 -7.79 -7.65
CA LYS A 285 -7.24 -6.90 -8.02
C LYS A 285 -6.73 -5.52 -8.45
N VAL A 286 -5.77 -4.95 -7.72
CA VAL A 286 -5.15 -3.67 -8.08
C VAL A 286 -4.49 -3.76 -9.45
N LEU A 287 -3.71 -4.81 -9.74
CA LEU A 287 -3.10 -4.98 -11.07
C LEU A 287 -4.14 -5.08 -12.19
N LEU A 288 -5.29 -5.72 -11.94
CA LEU A 288 -6.38 -5.81 -12.90
C LEU A 288 -7.08 -4.46 -13.12
N ASP A 289 -7.24 -3.68 -12.05
CA ASP A 289 -7.92 -2.38 -12.08
C ASP A 289 -7.05 -1.29 -12.74
N VAL A 290 -5.83 -1.10 -12.24
CA VAL A 290 -4.97 0.05 -12.60
C VAL A 290 -3.91 -0.29 -13.65
N GLY A 291 -3.75 -1.56 -14.02
CA GLY A 291 -2.73 -2.02 -14.97
C GLY A 291 -2.90 -1.50 -16.40
N ALA A 292 -4.08 -0.99 -16.74
CA ALA A 292 -4.38 -0.41 -18.06
C ALA A 292 -4.02 1.07 -18.20
N GLY A 293 -3.48 1.72 -17.16
CA GLY A 293 -3.04 3.13 -17.23
C GLY A 293 -4.19 4.12 -17.46
N LYS A 294 -5.42 3.77 -17.07
CA LYS A 294 -6.59 4.64 -17.20
C LYS A 294 -6.72 5.49 -15.95
N ASP A 295 -6.39 6.78 -16.04
CA ASP A 295 -6.57 7.89 -15.06
C ASP A 295 -5.31 8.82 -15.14
N GLU A 296 -5.30 9.95 -14.43
CA GLU A 296 -4.20 10.93 -14.46
C GLU A 296 -2.94 10.55 -13.66
N ALA A 297 -3.03 9.61 -12.72
CA ALA A 297 -1.92 9.14 -11.90
C ALA A 297 -2.26 7.83 -11.18
N PHE A 298 -1.25 7.11 -10.70
CA PHE A 298 -1.43 5.82 -10.01
C PHE A 298 -2.28 5.92 -8.75
N ASP A 299 -2.02 6.91 -7.91
CA ASP A 299 -2.75 7.14 -6.66
C ASP A 299 -4.22 7.48 -6.93
N ILE A 300 -4.50 8.30 -7.96
CA ILE A 300 -5.86 8.60 -8.41
C ILE A 300 -6.56 7.35 -8.96
N ALA A 301 -5.85 6.51 -9.71
CA ALA A 301 -6.42 5.25 -10.18
C ALA A 301 -6.75 4.32 -9.00
N LEU A 302 -5.85 4.17 -8.05
CA LEU A 302 -6.07 3.34 -6.86
C LEU A 302 -7.23 3.87 -6.01
N MET A 303 -7.32 5.19 -5.83
CA MET A 303 -8.44 5.87 -5.17
C MET A 303 -9.78 5.56 -5.86
N ASN A 304 -9.86 5.68 -7.19
CA ASN A 304 -11.07 5.34 -7.94
C ASN A 304 -11.41 3.85 -7.79
N GLY A 305 -10.39 2.98 -7.70
CA GLY A 305 -10.53 1.57 -7.35
C GLY A 305 -11.27 1.36 -6.02
N CYS A 306 -10.84 2.07 -4.98
CA CYS A 306 -11.46 2.06 -3.65
C CYS A 306 -12.89 2.63 -3.66
N ARG A 307 -13.10 3.75 -4.36
CA ARG A 307 -14.37 4.48 -4.33
C ARG A 307 -15.46 3.81 -5.16
N GLU A 308 -15.11 3.24 -6.31
CA GLU A 308 -16.08 2.89 -7.35
C GLU A 308 -15.84 1.52 -8.03
N ARG A 309 -14.65 0.90 -7.90
CA ARG A 309 -14.29 -0.30 -8.68
C ARG A 309 -13.97 -1.54 -7.84
N ASN A 310 -14.67 -1.67 -6.71
CA ASN A 310 -14.75 -2.89 -5.90
C ASN A 310 -13.40 -3.34 -5.27
N LEU A 311 -12.56 -2.38 -4.88
CA LEU A 311 -11.47 -2.62 -3.92
C LEU A 311 -11.97 -2.34 -2.50
N THR A 312 -11.77 -3.27 -1.57
CA THR A 312 -12.02 -3.03 -0.15
C THR A 312 -10.84 -2.28 0.45
N CYS A 313 -10.97 -0.98 0.61
CA CYS A 313 -9.90 -0.13 1.13
C CYS A 313 -10.19 0.34 2.55
N ILE A 314 -9.14 0.45 3.36
CA ILE A 314 -9.17 0.98 4.72
C ILE A 314 -8.13 2.09 4.82
N SER A 315 -8.51 3.25 5.35
CA SER A 315 -7.63 4.41 5.55
C SER A 315 -7.41 4.68 7.03
N VAL A 316 -6.26 5.26 7.35
CA VAL A 316 -5.95 5.79 8.70
C VAL A 316 -5.75 7.31 8.64
N LEU A 317 -6.41 8.06 9.52
CA LEU A 317 -6.20 9.50 9.71
C LEU A 317 -6.02 9.86 11.19
N PRO A 318 -5.09 10.76 11.57
CA PRO A 318 -3.99 11.24 10.74
C PRO A 318 -3.07 10.09 10.31
N GLU A 319 -2.38 10.29 9.19
CA GLU A 319 -1.49 9.32 8.57
C GLU A 319 -0.29 8.96 9.46
N LEU A 320 0.25 7.76 9.27
CA LEU A 320 1.42 7.25 9.99
C LEU A 320 2.71 7.48 9.20
N PHE A 321 2.59 7.50 7.87
CA PHE A 321 3.68 7.77 6.95
C PHE A 321 3.40 9.02 6.15
N ARG A 322 4.37 9.92 6.09
CA ARG A 322 4.30 11.19 5.35
C ARG A 322 5.62 11.43 4.65
N HIS A 323 5.60 12.13 3.50
CA HIS A 323 6.85 12.49 2.84
C HIS A 323 7.69 13.47 3.69
N TYR A 324 8.97 13.22 3.77
CA TYR A 324 9.95 14.19 4.23
C TYR A 324 10.26 15.15 3.08
N LYS A 325 10.21 16.45 3.36
CA LYS A 325 10.59 17.51 2.43
C LYS A 325 11.99 18.01 2.79
N PRO A 326 12.95 18.01 1.84
CA PRO A 326 14.23 18.68 1.98
C PRO A 326 14.10 20.14 2.44
N SER A 327 15.16 20.70 3.02
CA SER A 327 15.20 22.14 3.28
C SER A 327 14.89 22.92 1.99
N PRO A 328 14.04 23.96 2.03
CA PRO A 328 13.78 24.84 0.90
C PRO A 328 15.05 25.45 0.29
N ASN A 329 16.14 25.54 1.06
CA ASN A 329 17.43 26.04 0.59
C ASN A 329 18.18 25.07 -0.35
N LEU A 330 17.72 23.81 -0.46
CA LEU A 330 18.40 22.72 -1.16
C LEU A 330 17.64 22.17 -2.38
N THR A 331 16.66 22.91 -2.92
CA THR A 331 15.66 22.46 -3.92
C THR A 331 16.13 21.43 -4.97
N GLY A 332 15.37 20.32 -5.08
CA GLY A 332 15.33 19.43 -6.24
C GLY A 332 14.26 18.32 -6.08
N SER A 333 13.16 18.40 -6.84
CA SER A 333 12.20 17.28 -6.96
C SER A 333 12.67 16.35 -8.08
N LEU A 334 13.05 15.12 -7.76
CA LEU A 334 13.62 14.17 -8.73
C LEU A 334 12.67 13.85 -9.91
N VAL A 335 11.37 14.04 -9.75
CA VAL A 335 10.34 13.68 -10.74
C VAL A 335 10.17 14.77 -11.82
N ASN A 336 10.52 16.02 -11.54
CA ASN A 336 10.41 17.14 -12.51
C ASN A 336 11.75 17.81 -12.84
N SER A 337 12.84 17.43 -12.18
CA SER A 337 14.16 18.01 -12.44
C SER A 337 14.81 17.31 -13.64
N GLY A 338 14.71 17.96 -14.80
CA GLY A 338 15.50 17.61 -15.97
C GLY A 338 17.00 17.62 -15.65
N SER A 339 17.65 16.48 -15.92
CA SER A 339 19.07 16.29 -16.25
C SER A 339 20.20 16.83 -15.36
N ASP A 340 19.99 17.55 -14.26
CA ASP A 340 21.11 18.02 -13.41
C ASP A 340 21.26 17.21 -12.11
N ARG A 341 22.00 16.10 -12.25
CA ARG A 341 22.48 15.23 -11.15
C ARG A 341 23.58 15.90 -10.32
N LYS A 342 23.32 17.06 -9.73
CA LYS A 342 24.14 17.51 -8.60
C LYS A 342 23.70 16.72 -7.38
N VAL A 343 24.60 15.90 -6.85
CA VAL A 343 24.53 15.37 -5.48
C VAL A 343 24.57 16.59 -4.56
N VAL A 344 23.43 17.23 -4.37
CA VAL A 344 23.24 18.12 -3.22
C VAL A 344 23.21 17.16 -2.05
N GLU A 345 24.12 17.33 -1.10
CA GLU A 345 24.05 16.63 0.19
C GLU A 345 22.83 17.21 0.92
N VAL A 346 21.64 16.72 0.56
CA VAL A 346 20.33 17.15 1.12
C VAL A 346 20.29 16.94 2.64
N GLU A 347 21.19 16.11 3.17
CA GLU A 347 21.33 15.81 4.59
C GLU A 347 22.18 16.85 5.36
N THR A 348 22.78 17.84 4.68
CA THR A 348 23.52 18.93 5.34
C THR A 348 22.62 19.90 6.09
N GLU A 349 21.38 20.08 5.62
CA GLU A 349 20.39 20.94 6.25
C GLU A 349 19.11 20.16 6.54
N MET A 350 18.65 20.23 7.78
CA MET A 350 17.42 19.57 8.19
C MET A 350 16.23 20.20 7.47
N GLY A 351 15.46 19.36 6.78
CA GLY A 351 14.16 19.67 6.22
C GLY A 351 13.06 19.47 7.25
N PHE A 352 11.90 18.97 6.81
CA PHE A 352 10.76 18.76 7.68
C PHE A 352 9.84 17.65 7.19
N THR A 353 9.11 17.04 8.11
CA THR A 353 8.03 16.09 7.82
C THR A 353 6.75 16.65 8.42
N GLU A 354 5.82 17.09 7.57
CA GLU A 354 4.51 17.56 8.03
C GLU A 354 3.80 16.46 8.83
N ASN A 355 2.98 16.82 9.82
CA ASN A 355 2.09 15.90 10.53
C ASN A 355 2.73 14.70 11.27
N ILE A 356 4.05 14.56 11.29
CA ILE A 356 4.77 13.54 12.06
C ILE A 356 5.48 14.22 13.23
N VAL A 357 4.99 13.99 14.45
CA VAL A 357 5.42 14.74 15.65
C VAL A 357 6.87 14.40 16.03
N GLN A 358 7.21 13.11 16.11
CA GLN A 358 8.57 12.63 16.38
C GLN A 358 9.14 11.92 15.15
N SER A 359 9.45 12.68 14.10
CA SER A 359 10.06 12.16 12.86
C SER A 359 11.28 11.26 13.13
N ALA A 360 11.20 10.00 12.70
CA ALA A 360 12.25 9.01 12.81
C ALA A 360 13.49 9.40 12.00
N ARG A 361 13.32 9.86 10.76
CA ARG A 361 14.41 10.35 9.91
C ARG A 361 15.15 11.51 10.58
N CYS A 362 14.41 12.47 11.14
CA CYS A 362 15.04 13.64 11.72
C CYS A 362 15.75 13.36 13.04
N HIS A 363 15.20 12.47 13.86
CA HIS A 363 15.91 11.94 15.02
C HIS A 363 17.19 11.19 14.63
N ALA A 364 17.13 10.36 13.59
CA ALA A 364 18.28 9.58 13.13
C ALA A 364 19.42 10.48 12.61
N LEU A 365 19.11 11.52 11.85
CA LEU A 365 20.10 12.36 11.18
C LEU A 365 20.54 13.60 11.98
N TRP A 366 19.65 14.18 12.79
CA TRP A 366 19.90 15.44 13.52
C TRP A 366 19.61 15.37 15.03
N GLY A 367 19.13 14.23 15.56
CA GLY A 367 18.90 14.03 17.00
C GLY A 367 17.72 14.82 17.58
N LYS A 368 16.78 15.28 16.73
CA LYS A 368 15.60 16.06 17.13
C LYS A 368 14.46 15.90 16.13
N PRO A 369 13.19 16.15 16.53
CA PRO A 369 12.07 16.15 15.60
C PRO A 369 12.12 17.35 14.63
N CYS A 370 11.39 17.24 13.52
CA CYS A 370 11.34 18.25 12.45
C CYS A 370 9.92 18.48 11.92
N MET A 371 8.89 18.32 12.75
CA MET A 371 7.53 18.63 12.32
C MET A 371 7.41 20.12 11.96
N GLU A 372 6.99 20.42 10.73
CA GLU A 372 6.77 21.82 10.31
C GLU A 372 5.61 22.40 11.14
N PRO A 373 5.76 23.62 11.72
CA PRO A 373 4.62 24.31 12.30
C PRO A 373 3.61 24.68 11.20
N PRO A 374 2.29 24.66 11.48
CA PRO A 374 1.28 25.02 10.49
C PRO A 374 1.56 26.42 9.95
N LYS A 375 1.54 26.56 8.62
CA LYS A 375 1.68 27.86 7.97
C LYS A 375 0.55 28.77 8.44
N VAL A 376 0.91 29.90 9.06
CA VAL A 376 -0.04 30.98 9.33
C VAL A 376 -0.50 31.50 7.98
N GLU A 377 -1.80 31.40 7.69
CA GLU A 377 -2.36 32.06 6.52
C GLU A 377 -2.12 33.56 6.68
N GLU A 378 -1.21 34.12 5.87
CA GLU A 378 -1.09 35.57 5.77
C GLU A 378 -2.44 36.12 5.30
N PRO A 379 -2.98 37.16 5.97
CA PRO A 379 -4.22 37.78 5.50
C PRO A 379 -4.04 38.20 4.04
N PRO A 380 -5.10 38.07 3.21
CA PRO A 380 -5.01 38.46 1.80
C PRO A 380 -4.50 39.89 1.71
N LYS A 381 -3.42 40.09 0.95
CA LYS A 381 -2.87 41.43 0.69
C LYS A 381 -3.99 42.27 0.12
N GLU A 382 -4.36 43.36 0.81
CA GLU A 382 -5.29 44.35 0.27
C GLU A 382 -4.79 44.78 -1.11
N GLU A 383 -5.54 44.42 -2.15
CA GLU A 383 -5.31 44.97 -3.48
C GLU A 383 -5.45 46.49 -3.39
N GLY A 384 -4.35 47.19 -3.66
CA GLY A 384 -4.27 48.63 -3.54
C GLY A 384 -5.38 49.30 -4.33
N LYS A 385 -6.19 50.11 -3.63
CA LYS A 385 -7.05 51.12 -4.24
C LYS A 385 -6.20 51.94 -5.22
N HIS A 386 -6.44 51.77 -6.51
CA HIS A 386 -6.06 52.76 -7.50
C HIS A 386 -6.82 54.05 -7.19
N SER A 387 -6.09 55.02 -6.64
CA SER A 387 -6.49 56.42 -6.67
C SER A 387 -6.47 56.87 -8.13
N VAL A 388 -7.66 57.01 -8.70
CA VAL A 388 -7.88 57.80 -9.92
C VAL A 388 -7.91 59.26 -9.45
N GLU A 389 -6.87 60.02 -9.77
CA GLU A 389 -6.90 61.49 -9.73
C GLU A 389 -6.88 62.01 -11.17
N GLU A 390 -7.80 62.94 -11.44
CA GLU A 390 -7.95 63.74 -12.66
C GLU A 390 -6.78 64.70 -12.90
#